data_AF-A0A6I7QWD9-F1
#
_entry.id   AF-A0A6I7QWD9-F1
#
_cell.length_a   1.000
_cell.length_b   1.000
_cell.length_c   1.000
_cell.angle_alpha   90.00
_cell.angle_beta   90.00
_cell.angle_gamma   90.00
#
_symmetry.space_group_name_H-M   'P 1'
#
loop_
_entity.id
_entity.type
_entity.pdbx_description
1 polymer ?
#
loop_
_entity_poly.entity_id
_entity_poly.type
_entity_poly.pdbx_seq_one_letter_code
_entity_poly.pdbx_strand_id
1 'polypeptide(L)'
;MRSTPTHMVAVVSAGPKMDTYHPGDEGPKSVNAGCHKLYCEEVVNTRRPLHVPDAAADPEWRLNEDLVQFGLGVYLGYPIEIEGEVLGTICALHNEPYDFDAGSPSLRMHLEDLKVAIQKDLAGVA
;
A
#
# COMPACT_ATOMS: atom_id res chain seq x y z
N MET A 1 0.36 2.28 -5.50
CA MET A 1 -1.09 2.09 -5.72
C MET A 1 -1.78 3.44 -5.89
N ARG A 2 -2.62 3.61 -6.91
CA ARG A 2 -3.51 4.77 -7.09
C ARG A 2 -4.91 4.44 -6.56
N SER A 3 -5.55 5.39 -5.90
CA SER A 3 -6.92 5.28 -5.40
C SER A 3 -7.92 5.77 -6.44
N THR A 4 -9.01 5.03 -6.64
CA THR A 4 -10.25 5.50 -7.27
C THR A 4 -11.40 5.41 -6.25
N PRO A 5 -12.62 5.90 -6.55
CA PRO A 5 -13.74 5.76 -5.62
C PRO A 5 -14.04 4.31 -5.21
N THR A 6 -13.77 3.33 -6.08
CA THR A 6 -14.17 1.93 -5.88
C THR A 6 -13.01 0.93 -5.92
N HIS A 7 -11.81 1.33 -6.36
CA HIS A 7 -10.69 0.40 -6.55
C HIS A 7 -9.36 1.01 -6.10
N MET A 8 -8.40 0.13 -5.80
CA MET A 8 -6.99 0.44 -5.70
C MET A 8 -6.28 -0.16 -6.91
N VAL A 9 -5.51 0.66 -7.63
CA VAL A 9 -4.89 0.26 -8.90
C VAL A 9 -3.37 0.25 -8.76
N ALA A 10 -2.73 -0.84 -9.17
CA ALA A 10 -1.28 -0.91 -9.30
C ALA A 10 -0.83 0.00 -10.45
N VAL A 11 0.00 1.00 -10.13
CA VAL A 11 0.58 1.90 -11.16
C VAL A 11 2.02 1.51 -11.45
N VAL A 12 2.74 1.12 -10.40
CA VAL A 12 4.13 0.67 -10.45
C VAL A 12 4.28 -0.41 -9.40
N SER A 13 5.01 -1.46 -9.75
CA SER A 13 5.46 -2.53 -8.86
C SER A 13 6.95 -2.72 -9.05
N ALA A 14 7.67 -3.00 -7.96
CA ALA A 14 9.11 -3.16 -7.98
C ALA A 14 9.57 -4.11 -6.88
N GLY A 15 10.80 -4.58 -7.02
CA GLY A 15 11.44 -5.49 -6.06
C GLY A 15 11.17 -6.96 -6.36
N PRO A 16 11.57 -7.85 -5.45
CA PRO A 16 11.29 -9.28 -5.57
C PRO A 16 9.78 -9.51 -5.65
N LYS A 17 9.35 -10.42 -6.53
CA LYS A 17 7.92 -10.71 -6.79
C LYS A 17 7.14 -9.52 -7.41
N MET A 18 7.80 -8.65 -8.18
CA MET A 18 7.10 -7.62 -8.96
C MET A 18 6.03 -8.19 -9.90
N ASP A 19 6.18 -9.45 -10.34
CA ASP A 19 5.20 -10.16 -11.16
C ASP A 19 3.92 -10.56 -10.40
N THR A 20 3.83 -10.32 -9.09
CA THR A 20 2.59 -10.47 -8.31
C THR A 20 1.58 -9.36 -8.61
N TYR A 21 2.06 -8.14 -8.94
CA TYR A 21 1.21 -7.01 -9.31
C TYR A 21 1.72 -6.39 -10.60
N HIS A 22 0.97 -6.50 -11.68
CA HIS A 22 1.27 -5.79 -12.92
C HIS A 22 0.64 -4.40 -12.91
N PRO A 23 1.29 -3.39 -13.51
CA PRO A 23 0.65 -2.10 -13.75
C PRO A 23 -0.70 -2.27 -14.45
N GLY A 24 -1.75 -1.71 -13.86
CA GLY A 24 -3.13 -1.87 -14.30
C GLY A 24 -3.95 -2.88 -13.51
N ASP A 25 -3.32 -3.76 -12.71
CA ASP A 25 -4.06 -4.65 -11.81
C ASP A 25 -4.87 -3.85 -10.79
N GLU A 26 -6.09 -4.29 -10.51
CA GLU A 26 -7.03 -3.59 -9.65
C GLU A 26 -7.55 -4.49 -8.52
N GLY A 27 -7.55 -3.97 -7.29
CA GLY A 27 -8.22 -4.57 -6.15
C GLY A 27 -9.50 -3.79 -5.82
N PRO A 28 -10.68 -4.44 -5.73
CA PRO A 28 -11.91 -3.77 -5.36
C PRO A 28 -11.89 -3.35 -3.88
N LYS A 29 -12.27 -2.11 -3.61
CA LYS A 29 -12.37 -1.58 -2.24
C LYS A 29 -13.56 -2.16 -1.49
N SER A 30 -13.56 -2.01 -0.17
CA SER A 30 -14.65 -2.44 0.73
C SER A 30 -16.02 -1.80 0.46
N VAL A 31 -16.08 -0.72 -0.31
CA VAL A 31 -17.35 -0.12 -0.77
C VAL A 31 -18.11 -1.01 -1.76
N ASN A 32 -17.43 -1.98 -2.39
CA ASN A 32 -18.06 -2.95 -3.28
C ASN A 32 -18.65 -4.11 -2.47
N ALA A 33 -19.84 -4.56 -2.84
CA ALA A 33 -20.54 -5.61 -2.11
C ALA A 33 -19.73 -6.92 -2.08
N GLY A 34 -19.47 -7.43 -0.88
CA GLY A 34 -18.73 -8.68 -0.68
C GLY A 34 -17.20 -8.53 -0.67
N CYS A 35 -16.67 -7.33 -0.87
CA CYS A 35 -15.23 -7.06 -0.81
C CYS A 35 -14.79 -6.69 0.62
N HIS A 36 -13.52 -6.95 0.92
CA HIS A 36 -12.90 -6.58 2.19
C HIS A 36 -12.03 -5.34 2.04
N LYS A 37 -11.76 -4.66 3.15
CA LYS A 37 -10.92 -3.47 3.14
C LYS A 37 -9.48 -3.82 2.77
N LEU A 38 -8.94 -3.11 1.79
CA LEU A 38 -7.54 -3.27 1.38
C LEU A 38 -6.61 -2.50 2.32
N TYR A 39 -5.36 -2.96 2.52
CA TYR A 39 -4.38 -2.23 3.32
C TYR A 39 -4.15 -0.81 2.79
N CYS A 40 -3.97 -0.70 1.48
CA CYS A 40 -3.77 0.59 0.82
C CYS A 40 -5.03 1.46 0.81
N GLU A 41 -6.22 0.85 0.83
CA GLU A 41 -7.48 1.58 1.01
C GLU A 41 -7.53 2.25 2.39
N GLU A 42 -7.13 1.56 3.45
CA GLU A 42 -7.10 2.14 4.81
C GLU A 42 -6.15 3.32 4.93
N VAL A 43 -4.97 3.22 4.32
CA VAL A 43 -4.00 4.34 4.27
C VAL A 43 -4.63 5.56 3.60
N VAL A 44 -5.35 5.37 2.50
CA VAL A 44 -6.06 6.44 1.79
C VAL A 44 -7.18 7.03 2.64
N ASN A 45 -8.04 6.18 3.19
CA ASN A 45 -9.22 6.61 3.94
C ASN A 45 -8.85 7.35 5.23
N THR A 46 -7.78 6.92 5.91
CA THR A 46 -7.35 7.52 7.17
C THR A 46 -6.36 8.65 7.01
N ARG A 47 -5.73 8.77 5.84
CA ARG A 47 -4.63 9.72 5.56
C ARG A 47 -3.46 9.53 6.52
N ARG A 48 -3.25 8.29 7.00
CA ARG A 48 -2.19 7.94 7.96
C ARG A 48 -1.39 6.75 7.45
N PRO A 49 -0.09 6.66 7.80
CA PRO A 49 0.67 5.43 7.56
C PRO A 49 0.01 4.23 8.24
N LEU A 50 0.13 3.06 7.63
CA LEU A 50 -0.33 1.78 8.17
C LEU A 50 0.84 0.81 8.20
N HIS A 51 1.05 0.16 9.35
CA HIS A 51 1.99 -0.94 9.51
C HIS A 51 1.24 -2.15 10.07
N VAL A 52 1.18 -3.23 9.29
CA VAL A 52 0.59 -4.52 9.68
C VAL A 52 1.74 -5.53 9.74
N PRO A 53 2.19 -5.93 10.94
CA PRO A 53 3.30 -6.87 11.09
C PRO A 53 2.89 -8.33 10.87
N ASP A 54 1.61 -8.65 11.09
CA ASP A 54 1.04 -9.98 10.86
C ASP A 54 -0.49 -9.88 10.69
N ALA A 55 -0.95 -9.95 9.44
CA ALA A 55 -2.37 -9.90 9.11
C ALA A 55 -3.14 -11.17 9.50
N ALA A 56 -2.47 -12.33 9.61
CA ALA A 56 -3.15 -13.57 9.99
C ALA A 56 -3.55 -13.57 11.47
N ALA A 57 -2.78 -12.88 12.32
CA ALA A 57 -3.07 -12.67 13.73
C ALA A 57 -4.02 -11.49 14.00
N ASP A 58 -4.24 -10.60 13.04
CA ASP A 58 -5.07 -9.40 13.20
C ASP A 58 -6.50 -9.63 12.69
N PRO A 59 -7.54 -9.56 13.55
CA PRO A 59 -8.93 -9.74 13.14
C PRO A 59 -9.42 -8.79 12.05
N GLU A 60 -8.83 -7.60 11.94
CA GLU A 60 -9.15 -6.61 10.92
C GLU A 60 -8.62 -7.04 9.53
N TRP A 61 -7.47 -7.70 9.50
CA TRP A 61 -6.72 -7.99 8.27
C TRP A 61 -6.75 -9.45 7.83
N ARG A 62 -7.19 -10.38 8.69
CA ARG A 62 -7.18 -11.83 8.40
C ARG A 62 -8.00 -12.28 7.19
N LEU A 63 -8.87 -11.40 6.66
CA LEU A 63 -9.66 -11.62 5.44
C LEU A 63 -9.24 -10.70 4.28
N ASN A 64 -8.14 -9.96 4.43
CA ASN A 64 -7.64 -9.10 3.38
C ASN A 64 -7.26 -9.92 2.14
N GLU A 65 -7.62 -9.40 0.96
CA GLU A 65 -7.44 -10.10 -0.31
C GLU A 65 -5.97 -10.41 -0.61
N ASP A 66 -5.04 -9.51 -0.30
CA ASP A 66 -3.61 -9.71 -0.57
C ASP A 66 -3.04 -10.85 0.28
N LEU A 67 -3.53 -11.00 1.52
CA LEU A 67 -3.20 -12.15 2.37
C LEU A 67 -3.80 -13.44 1.80
N VAL A 68 -5.09 -13.45 1.49
CA VAL A 68 -5.81 -14.67 1.08
C VAL A 68 -5.35 -15.18 -0.29
N GLN A 69 -5.06 -14.27 -1.23
CA GLN A 69 -4.70 -14.63 -2.61
C GLN A 69 -3.21 -14.86 -2.79
N PHE A 70 -2.37 -14.05 -2.14
CA PHE A 70 -0.92 -14.03 -2.40
C PHE A 70 -0.07 -14.38 -1.17
N GLY A 71 -0.69 -14.56 0.00
CA GLY A 71 0.02 -14.78 1.26
C GLY A 71 0.73 -13.52 1.78
N LEU A 72 0.38 -12.33 1.29
CA LEU A 72 1.01 -11.07 1.68
C LEU A 72 0.41 -10.54 2.99
N GLY A 73 0.90 -11.10 4.10
CA GLY A 73 0.41 -10.79 5.44
C GLY A 73 1.15 -9.69 6.19
N VAL A 74 2.24 -9.17 5.62
CA VAL A 74 3.03 -8.07 6.22
C VAL A 74 2.97 -6.87 5.30
N TYR A 75 2.64 -5.70 5.85
CA TYR A 75 2.38 -4.50 5.08
C TYR A 75 2.94 -3.24 5.75
N LEU A 76 3.58 -2.37 4.96
CA LEU A 76 3.87 -1.00 5.35
C LEU A 76 3.47 -0.05 4.22
N GLY A 77 2.66 0.96 4.51
CA GLY A 77 2.19 1.91 3.52
C GLY A 77 2.07 3.34 4.03
N TYR A 78 2.27 4.29 3.13
CA TYR A 78 2.20 5.73 3.39
C TYR A 78 1.32 6.43 2.34
N PRO A 79 0.50 7.42 2.76
CA PRO A 79 -0.38 8.13 1.83
C PRO A 79 0.46 9.05 0.92
N ILE A 80 0.09 9.10 -0.36
CA ILE A 80 0.60 10.09 -1.34
C ILE A 80 -0.44 11.19 -1.48
N GLU A 81 -0.09 12.41 -1.08
CA GLU A 81 -1.01 13.54 -0.99
C GLU A 81 -0.57 14.74 -1.83
N ILE A 82 -1.53 15.42 -2.45
CA ILE A 82 -1.35 16.68 -3.21
C ILE A 82 -2.51 17.60 -2.88
N GLU A 83 -2.21 18.86 -2.54
CA GLU A 83 -3.21 19.92 -2.33
C GLU A 83 -4.37 19.54 -1.39
N GLY A 84 -4.08 18.68 -0.41
CA GLY A 84 -5.09 18.22 0.55
C GLY A 84 -5.92 17.02 0.08
N GLU A 85 -5.60 16.40 -1.05
CA GLU A 85 -6.21 15.16 -1.54
C GLU A 85 -5.23 13.99 -1.51
N VAL A 86 -5.70 12.80 -1.10
CA VAL A 86 -4.90 11.57 -1.10
C VAL A 86 -5.11 10.83 -2.42
N LEU A 87 -4.08 10.80 -3.27
CA LEU A 87 -4.14 10.16 -4.59
C LEU A 87 -3.96 8.64 -4.53
N GLY A 88 -3.36 8.13 -3.45
CA GLY A 88 -3.09 6.71 -3.30
C GLY A 88 -2.06 6.43 -2.22
N THR A 89 -1.34 5.34 -2.41
CA THR A 89 -0.43 4.78 -1.41
C THR A 89 0.85 4.31 -2.07
N ILE A 90 1.99 4.65 -1.47
CA ILE A 90 3.23 3.91 -1.66
C ILE A 90 3.35 2.87 -0.54
N CYS A 91 3.67 1.63 -0.88
CA CYS A 91 3.71 0.55 0.09
C CYS A 91 4.68 -0.57 -0.29
N ALA A 92 5.07 -1.34 0.70
CA ALA A 92 5.78 -2.59 0.58
C ALA A 92 5.01 -3.70 1.28
N LEU A 93 5.07 -4.91 0.71
CA LEU A 93 4.42 -6.11 1.24
C LEU A 93 5.44 -7.23 1.38
N HIS A 94 5.20 -8.14 2.33
CA HIS A 94 6.00 -9.34 2.52
C HIS A 94 5.11 -10.53 2.89
N ASN A 95 5.51 -11.74 2.50
CA ASN A 95 4.76 -12.98 2.78
C ASN A 95 5.27 -13.74 4.02
N GLU A 96 6.25 -13.17 4.70
CA GLU A 96 6.91 -13.71 5.89
C GLU A 96 7.20 -12.54 6.84
N PRO A 97 7.40 -12.78 8.15
CA PRO A 97 7.78 -11.73 9.10
C PRO A 97 8.95 -10.91 8.57
N TYR A 98 8.80 -9.58 8.58
CA TYR A 98 9.77 -8.66 8.00
C TYR A 98 9.94 -7.43 8.89
N ASP A 99 11.19 -7.08 9.17
CA ASP A 99 11.54 -5.86 9.91
C ASP A 99 11.85 -4.72 8.92
N PHE A 100 10.89 -3.80 8.76
CA PHE A 100 11.04 -2.63 7.88
C PHE A 100 12.09 -1.61 8.37
N ASP A 101 12.49 -1.72 9.62
CA ASP A 101 13.44 -0.83 10.28
C ASP A 101 14.87 -1.40 10.28
N ALA A 102 15.05 -2.65 9.82
CA ALA A 102 16.36 -3.26 9.67
C ALA A 102 17.20 -2.61 8.55
N GLY A 103 18.51 -2.56 8.77
CA GLY A 103 19.48 -2.01 7.82
C GLY A 103 19.66 -0.48 7.91
N SER A 104 20.55 0.07 7.09
CA SER A 104 20.81 1.51 7.02
C SER A 104 21.27 1.93 5.62
N PRO A 105 20.47 2.75 4.90
CA PRO A 105 19.09 3.15 5.21
C PRO A 105 18.12 1.96 5.21
N SER A 106 17.12 2.00 6.10
CA SER A 106 16.09 0.96 6.20
C SER A 106 15.05 1.08 5.07
N LEU A 107 14.24 0.04 4.84
CA LEU A 107 13.18 0.10 3.83
C LEU A 107 12.12 1.16 4.20
N ARG A 108 11.83 1.34 5.49
CA ARG A 108 10.97 2.42 5.98
C ARG A 108 11.45 3.78 5.49
N MET A 109 12.73 4.10 5.72
CA MET A 109 13.31 5.39 5.31
C MET A 109 13.20 5.58 3.80
N HIS A 110 13.50 4.55 3.01
CA HIS A 110 13.38 4.64 1.55
C HIS A 110 11.94 4.91 1.09
N LEU A 111 10.93 4.30 1.72
CA LEU A 111 9.53 4.54 1.38
C LEU A 111 9.09 5.97 1.73
N GLU A 112 9.55 6.51 2.86
CA GLU A 112 9.29 7.89 3.28
C GLU A 112 9.95 8.89 2.33
N ASP A 113 11.21 8.68 1.97
CA ASP A 113 11.93 9.50 0.99
C ASP A 113 11.26 9.45 -0.39
N LEU A 114 10.86 8.26 -0.84
CA LEU A 114 10.19 8.09 -2.12
C LEU A 114 8.79 8.72 -2.12
N LYS A 115 8.04 8.65 -1.01
CA LYS A 115 6.81 9.41 -0.82
C LYS A 115 7.05 10.91 -1.05
N VAL A 116 8.06 11.48 -0.39
CA VAL A 116 8.39 12.91 -0.49
C VAL A 116 8.75 13.28 -1.93
N ALA A 117 9.58 12.45 -2.58
CA ALA A 117 10.00 12.67 -3.96
C ALA A 117 8.81 12.64 -4.94
N ILE A 118 7.92 11.64 -4.82
CA ILE A 118 6.72 11.52 -5.66
C ILE A 118 5.81 12.74 -5.47
N GLN A 119 5.51 13.13 -4.24
CA GLN A 119 4.64 14.28 -3.99
C GLN A 119 5.22 15.58 -4.54
N LYS A 120 6.54 15.78 -4.43
CA LYS A 120 7.22 16.95 -4.99
C LYS A 120 7.15 16.96 -6.50
N ASP A 121 7.41 15.83 -7.14
CA ASP A 121 7.34 15.70 -8.60
C ASP A 121 5.94 16.02 -9.11
N LEU A 122 4.92 15.40 -8.51
CA LEU A 122 3.53 15.64 -8.90
C LEU A 122 3.06 17.09 -8.65
N ALA A 123 3.55 17.74 -7.59
CA ALA A 123 3.27 19.16 -7.35
C ALA A 123 3.99 20.10 -8.34
N GLY A 124 5.08 19.66 -8.97
CA GLY A 124 5.81 20.42 -9.97
C GLY A 124 5.26 20.31 -11.40
N VAL A 125 4.26 19.44 -11.61
CA VAL A 125 3.59 19.20 -12.90
C VAL A 125 2.24 19.95 -12.99
N ALA A 126 1.82 20.61 -11.92
CA ALA A 126 0.58 21.41 -11.83
C ALA A 126 0.73 22.83 -12.39
#